data_AF-A0A660R002-F1
#
_entry.id   AF-A0A660R002-F1
#
_cell.length_a   1.000
_cell.length_b   1.000
_cell.length_c   1.000
_cell.angle_alpha   90.00
_cell.angle_beta   90.00
_cell.angle_gamma   90.00
#
_symmetry.space_group_name_H-M   'P 1'
#
loop_
_entity.id
_entity.type
_entity.pdbx_description
1 polymer ?
#
loop_
_entity_poly.entity_id
_entity_poly.type
_entity_poly.pdbx_seq_one_letter_code
_entity_poly.pdbx_strand_id
1 'polypeptide(L)'
;MKKQIVITCLLAAAAVQAIEKANYESYNGFTTYSVPKLPAKETHPSLWFKAEEAAAMSAKKDQDEWASKLWKQIAGSEFLTMEFLPVPSASDGKKPIHKYYGYMSQIAKYAGFMIWMAEDSAEKSKWITRTTAALERAYDGPAYEFDPKSKGGPTDEIYLGTWLQNYVAAYDWVQPFLTNKQDKAIRERLVRQTDWMGKNIYNWVARPHNHLSKPAWGVGSAALALSSEKNAYRWLGVALAAGNDNT
;
A
#
# COMPACT_ATOMS: atom_id res chain seq x y z
N MET A 1 43.04 53.27 -52.75
CA MET A 1 42.65 52.92 -51.37
C MET A 1 41.57 51.84 -51.43
N LYS A 2 41.91 50.56 -51.22
CA LYS A 2 40.96 49.43 -51.24
C LYS A 2 40.48 49.16 -49.81
N LYS A 3 39.17 49.24 -49.57
CA LYS A 3 38.54 48.84 -48.30
C LYS A 3 38.34 47.31 -48.32
N GLN A 4 38.98 46.60 -47.40
CA GLN A 4 38.64 45.20 -47.09
C GLN A 4 37.65 45.20 -45.93
N ILE A 5 36.43 44.75 -46.19
CA ILE A 5 35.44 44.41 -45.18
C ILE A 5 35.66 42.94 -44.84
N VAL A 6 36.10 42.67 -43.62
CA VAL A 6 36.19 41.32 -43.07
C VAL A 6 34.83 40.98 -42.47
N ILE A 7 34.10 40.06 -43.11
CA ILE A 7 32.87 39.48 -42.57
C ILE A 7 33.29 38.29 -41.71
N THR A 8 33.28 38.46 -40.39
CA THR A 8 33.48 37.39 -39.43
C THR A 8 32.17 36.61 -39.29
N CYS A 9 32.08 35.43 -39.91
CA CYS A 9 30.99 34.50 -39.66
C CYS A 9 31.15 33.88 -38.26
N LEU A 10 30.35 34.32 -37.29
CA LEU A 10 30.16 33.60 -36.03
C LEU A 10 29.35 32.33 -36.31
N LEU A 11 30.02 31.19 -36.42
CA LEU A 11 29.41 29.87 -36.31
C LEU A 11 29.18 29.58 -34.82
N ALA A 12 27.98 29.86 -34.32
CA ALA A 12 27.54 29.38 -33.02
C ALA A 12 27.24 27.87 -33.14
N ALA A 13 28.19 27.04 -32.72
CA ALA A 13 27.96 25.61 -32.55
C ALA A 13 27.01 25.40 -31.36
N ALA A 14 25.73 25.12 -31.65
CA ALA A 14 24.80 24.63 -30.65
C ALA A 14 25.22 23.20 -30.27
N ALA A 15 25.97 23.06 -29.18
CA ALA A 15 26.24 21.78 -28.57
C ALA A 15 24.93 21.24 -27.99
N VAL A 16 24.26 20.35 -28.72
CA VAL A 16 23.21 19.50 -28.16
C VAL A 16 23.92 18.55 -27.19
N GLN A 17 23.91 18.88 -25.90
CA GLN A 17 24.26 17.92 -24.86
C GLN A 17 23.21 16.81 -24.90
N ALA A 18 23.59 15.65 -25.46
CA ALA A 18 22.81 14.45 -25.31
C ALA A 18 22.71 14.16 -23.80
N ILE A 19 21.50 14.29 -23.23
CA ILE A 19 21.24 13.82 -21.87
C ILE A 19 21.39 12.30 -21.94
N GLU A 20 22.50 11.80 -21.41
CA GLU A 20 22.72 10.37 -21.24
C GLU A 20 21.64 9.85 -20.29
N LYS A 21 20.61 9.18 -20.84
CA LYS A 21 19.57 8.56 -20.03
C LYS A 21 20.21 7.38 -19.31
N ALA A 22 19.95 7.27 -18.01
CA ALA A 22 20.42 6.12 -17.24
C ALA A 22 19.92 4.82 -17.86
N ASN A 23 20.82 3.86 -18.08
CA ASN A 23 20.47 2.51 -18.50
C ASN A 23 20.13 1.68 -17.26
N TYR A 24 18.85 1.37 -17.07
CA TYR A 24 18.37 0.58 -15.93
C TYR A 24 18.47 -0.93 -16.16
N GLU A 25 18.85 -1.38 -17.36
CA GLU A 25 18.90 -2.80 -17.74
C GLU A 25 20.32 -3.38 -17.71
N SER A 26 21.36 -2.53 -17.63
CA SER A 26 22.77 -2.97 -17.67
C SER A 26 23.34 -3.41 -16.32
N TYR A 27 22.60 -3.23 -15.22
CA TYR A 27 23.06 -3.66 -13.90
C TYR A 27 22.82 -5.17 -13.73
N ASN A 28 23.77 -5.87 -13.10
CA ASN A 28 23.66 -7.31 -12.85
C ASN A 28 22.79 -7.59 -11.59
N GLY A 29 21.51 -7.23 -11.69
CA GLY A 29 20.49 -7.49 -10.69
C GLY A 29 19.89 -8.90 -10.81
N PHE A 30 18.68 -9.08 -10.28
CA PHE A 30 17.90 -10.30 -10.47
C PHE A 30 16.45 -9.94 -10.80
N THR A 31 15.71 -10.87 -11.40
CA THR A 31 14.27 -10.74 -11.56
C THR A 31 13.58 -12.02 -11.13
N THR A 32 12.29 -11.94 -10.87
CA THR A 32 11.44 -13.09 -10.54
C THR A 32 10.41 -13.34 -11.63
N TYR A 33 9.74 -14.49 -11.57
CA TYR A 33 8.69 -14.84 -12.53
C TYR A 33 7.53 -13.83 -12.48
N SER A 34 7.24 -13.17 -13.60
CA SER A 34 6.29 -12.05 -13.67
C SER A 34 4.87 -12.47 -14.06
N VAL A 35 4.61 -13.76 -14.26
CA VAL A 35 3.26 -14.26 -14.58
C VAL A 35 2.43 -14.35 -13.29
N PRO A 36 1.31 -13.62 -13.19
CA PRO A 36 0.44 -13.66 -12.02
C PRO A 36 -0.11 -15.06 -11.74
N LYS A 37 -0.11 -15.45 -10.46
CA LYS A 37 -0.75 -16.66 -9.97
C LYS A 37 -1.72 -16.29 -8.86
N LEU A 38 -3.00 -16.60 -9.07
CA LEU A 38 -4.06 -16.37 -8.10
C LEU A 38 -4.70 -17.71 -7.73
N PRO A 39 -5.18 -17.86 -6.48
CA PRO A 39 -5.97 -19.03 -6.11
C PRO A 39 -7.29 -19.04 -6.88
N ALA A 40 -7.85 -20.23 -7.10
CA ALA A 40 -9.14 -20.38 -7.76
C ALA A 40 -10.32 -19.79 -6.95
N LYS A 41 -10.15 -19.68 -5.63
CA LYS A 41 -11.12 -19.12 -4.71
C LYS A 41 -10.41 -18.26 -3.66
N GLU A 42 -10.93 -17.08 -3.42
CA GLU A 42 -10.49 -16.21 -2.34
C GLU A 42 -10.85 -16.82 -0.97
N THR A 43 -9.89 -16.81 -0.04
CA THR A 43 -10.01 -17.42 1.28
C THR A 43 -9.49 -16.45 2.33
N HIS A 44 -10.18 -16.35 3.46
CA HIS A 44 -9.85 -15.41 4.52
C HIS A 44 -9.93 -16.08 5.90
N PRO A 45 -8.92 -15.87 6.77
CA PRO A 45 -7.65 -15.24 6.46
C PRO A 45 -6.75 -16.17 5.63
N SER A 46 -5.85 -15.60 4.83
CA SER A 46 -4.88 -16.39 4.06
C SER A 46 -3.58 -15.68 3.72
N LEU A 47 -3.48 -14.36 3.96
CA LEU A 47 -2.26 -13.62 3.63
C LEU A 47 -1.08 -14.02 4.53
N TRP A 48 -1.35 -14.27 5.81
CA TRP A 48 -0.33 -14.58 6.82
C TRP A 48 -0.52 -15.93 7.52
N PHE A 49 -1.77 -16.32 7.73
CA PHE A 49 -2.17 -17.58 8.35
C PHE A 49 -3.62 -17.89 7.97
N LYS A 50 -4.01 -19.16 8.10
CA LYS A 50 -5.39 -19.63 7.89
C LYS A 50 -6.17 -19.65 9.20
N ALA A 51 -7.51 -19.68 9.12
CA ALA A 51 -8.38 -19.71 10.31
C ALA A 51 -8.04 -20.88 11.26
N GLU A 52 -7.74 -22.05 10.71
CA GLU A 52 -7.33 -23.25 11.46
C GLU A 52 -5.97 -23.10 12.18
N GLU A 53 -5.14 -22.14 11.76
CA GLU A 53 -3.83 -21.85 12.35
C GLU A 53 -3.89 -20.78 13.46
N ALA A 54 -5.06 -20.17 13.67
CA ALA A 54 -5.21 -19.04 14.60
C ALA A 54 -4.84 -19.38 16.04
N ALA A 55 -5.18 -20.58 16.52
CA ALA A 55 -4.80 -21.02 17.88
C ALA A 55 -3.27 -21.13 18.03
N ALA A 56 -2.58 -21.70 17.04
CA ALA A 56 -1.13 -21.78 17.03
C ALA A 56 -0.49 -20.39 16.91
N MET A 57 -1.10 -19.47 16.15
CA MET A 57 -0.65 -18.09 16.04
C MET A 57 -0.77 -17.34 17.36
N SER A 58 -1.91 -17.47 18.05
CA SER A 58 -2.13 -16.86 19.37
C SER A 58 -1.13 -17.38 20.41
N ALA A 59 -0.85 -18.69 20.40
CA ALA A 59 0.11 -19.32 21.31
C ALA A 59 1.55 -18.83 21.13
N LYS A 60 1.92 -18.22 19.99
CA LYS A 60 3.28 -17.72 19.77
C LYS A 60 3.72 -16.69 20.80
N LYS A 61 2.79 -15.94 21.41
CA LYS A 61 3.11 -14.95 22.45
C LYS A 61 3.83 -15.55 23.67
N ASP A 62 3.68 -16.86 23.88
CA ASP A 62 4.23 -17.59 25.02
C ASP A 62 5.42 -18.50 24.62
N GLN A 63 5.91 -18.40 23.36
CA GLN A 63 6.97 -19.25 22.84
C GLN A 63 8.35 -18.96 23.45
N ASP A 64 8.70 -17.68 23.57
CA ASP A 64 9.96 -17.21 24.15
C ASP A 64 9.85 -15.76 24.64
N GLU A 65 10.91 -15.25 25.28
CA GLU A 65 10.96 -13.88 25.82
C GLU A 65 10.76 -12.82 24.73
N TRP A 66 11.30 -13.05 23.54
CA TRP A 66 11.20 -12.11 22.44
C TRP A 66 9.76 -12.04 21.91
N ALA A 67 9.13 -13.18 21.70
CA ALA A 67 7.73 -13.25 21.29
C ALA A 67 6.79 -12.63 22.34
N SER A 68 7.06 -12.86 23.63
CA SER A 68 6.31 -12.22 24.72
C SER A 68 6.49 -10.70 24.71
N LYS A 69 7.70 -10.20 24.45
CA LYS A 69 7.98 -8.77 24.31
C LYS A 69 7.24 -8.16 23.12
N LEU A 70 7.26 -8.81 21.96
CA LEU A 70 6.53 -8.38 20.77
C LEU A 70 5.02 -8.35 21.03
N TRP A 71 4.49 -9.39 21.68
CA TRP A 71 3.08 -9.43 22.06
C TRP A 71 2.69 -8.26 22.95
N LYS A 72 3.49 -7.94 23.99
CA LYS A 72 3.24 -6.78 24.85
C LYS A 72 3.21 -5.46 24.08
N GLN A 73 4.07 -5.30 23.07
CA GLN A 73 4.06 -4.12 22.20
C GLN A 73 2.81 -4.04 21.32
N ILE A 74 2.35 -5.19 20.80
CA ILE A 74 1.14 -5.27 19.97
C ILE A 74 -0.09 -4.99 20.82
N ALA A 75 -0.29 -5.75 21.90
CA ALA A 75 -1.43 -5.65 22.80
C ALA A 75 -1.48 -4.30 23.55
N GLY A 76 -0.33 -3.66 23.77
CA GLY A 76 -0.22 -2.33 24.36
C GLY A 76 -0.22 -1.17 23.36
N SER A 77 -0.47 -1.42 22.07
CA SER A 77 -0.41 -0.37 21.06
C SER A 77 -1.50 0.69 21.22
N GLU A 78 -1.15 1.97 21.10
CA GLU A 78 -2.11 3.09 21.13
C GLU A 78 -3.21 2.97 20.05
N PHE A 79 -2.92 2.31 18.93
CA PHE A 79 -3.88 2.12 17.84
C PHE A 79 -5.08 1.25 18.24
N LEU A 80 -4.96 0.44 19.29
CA LEU A 80 -6.05 -0.37 19.81
C LEU A 80 -7.06 0.44 20.62
N THR A 81 -6.64 1.56 21.22
CA THR A 81 -7.46 2.32 22.18
C THR A 81 -7.73 3.75 21.76
N MET A 82 -6.94 4.31 20.85
CA MET A 82 -7.12 5.71 20.44
C MET A 82 -8.45 5.95 19.74
N GLU A 83 -9.00 7.15 19.88
CA GLU A 83 -10.16 7.57 19.12
C GLU A 83 -9.84 7.67 17.63
N PHE A 84 -10.86 7.46 16.80
CA PHE A 84 -10.68 7.68 15.36
C PHE A 84 -10.45 9.16 15.10
N LEU A 85 -9.43 9.46 14.30
CA LEU A 85 -9.15 10.83 13.91
C LEU A 85 -10.30 11.39 13.06
N PRO A 86 -10.59 12.70 13.13
CA PRO A 86 -11.53 13.34 12.22
C PRO A 86 -11.00 13.27 10.79
N VAL A 87 -11.90 13.18 9.81
CA VAL A 87 -11.55 13.21 8.39
C VAL A 87 -10.95 14.57 8.06
N PRO A 88 -9.73 14.65 7.50
CA PRO A 88 -9.10 15.91 7.15
C PRO A 88 -9.73 16.52 5.89
N SER A 89 -9.56 17.83 5.72
CA SER A 89 -9.87 18.57 4.48
C SER A 89 -8.67 18.62 3.55
N ALA A 90 -8.89 18.80 2.24
CA ALA A 90 -7.83 19.02 1.27
C ALA A 90 -7.01 20.30 1.56
N SER A 91 -7.59 21.26 2.27
CA SER A 91 -6.94 22.49 2.72
C SER A 91 -6.05 22.33 3.95
N ASP A 92 -6.08 21.17 4.61
CA ASP A 92 -5.26 20.93 5.80
C ASP A 92 -3.78 20.79 5.44
N GLY A 93 -2.91 21.04 6.43
CA GLY A 93 -1.48 20.82 6.25
C GLY A 93 -1.14 19.35 5.97
N LYS A 94 -0.02 19.11 5.29
CA LYS A 94 0.48 17.76 4.96
C LYS A 94 0.46 16.79 6.15
N LYS A 95 0.95 17.23 7.30
CA LYS A 95 1.16 16.38 8.48
C LYS A 95 -0.16 15.77 9.00
N PRO A 96 -1.22 16.55 9.27
CA PRO A 96 -2.54 16.03 9.59
C PRO A 96 -3.05 14.96 8.62
N ILE A 97 -2.99 15.22 7.30
CA ILE A 97 -3.51 14.30 6.28
C ILE A 97 -2.71 13.00 6.24
N HIS A 98 -1.38 13.08 6.23
CA HIS A 98 -0.53 11.89 6.27
C HIS A 98 -0.78 11.07 7.54
N LYS A 99 -0.85 11.74 8.70
CA LYS A 99 -1.10 11.11 9.99
C LYS A 99 -2.46 10.41 10.00
N TYR A 100 -3.49 11.04 9.44
CA TYR A 100 -4.81 10.48 9.33
C TYR A 100 -4.81 9.11 8.65
N TYR A 101 -4.33 9.02 7.41
CA TYR A 101 -4.35 7.75 6.67
C TYR A 101 -3.42 6.71 7.28
N GLY A 102 -2.24 7.13 7.75
CA GLY A 102 -1.32 6.25 8.46
C GLY A 102 -1.97 5.62 9.68
N TYR A 103 -2.61 6.44 10.51
CA TYR A 103 -3.22 5.98 11.76
C TYR A 103 -4.47 5.16 11.52
N MET A 104 -5.35 5.56 10.60
CA MET A 104 -6.53 4.76 10.25
C MET A 104 -6.13 3.37 9.72
N SER A 105 -5.05 3.27 8.92
CA SER A 105 -4.55 1.98 8.44
C SER A 105 -3.97 1.12 9.57
N GLN A 106 -3.27 1.73 10.53
CA GLN A 106 -2.73 1.04 11.69
C GLN A 106 -3.86 0.58 12.62
N ILE A 107 -4.83 1.45 12.92
CA ILE A 107 -6.02 1.10 13.70
C ILE A 107 -6.70 -0.14 13.11
N ALA A 108 -6.95 -0.15 11.80
CA ALA A 108 -7.55 -1.30 11.12
C ALA A 108 -6.71 -2.57 11.30
N LYS A 109 -5.40 -2.50 11.07
CA LYS A 109 -4.50 -3.66 11.15
C LYS A 109 -4.36 -4.21 12.57
N TYR A 110 -4.08 -3.33 13.54
CA TYR A 110 -3.92 -3.74 14.93
C TYR A 110 -5.22 -4.34 15.46
N ALA A 111 -6.37 -3.69 15.26
CA ALA A 111 -7.65 -4.24 15.67
C ALA A 111 -7.97 -5.55 14.91
N GLY A 112 -7.69 -5.63 13.61
CA GLY A 112 -7.95 -6.81 12.79
C GLY A 112 -7.17 -8.03 13.26
N PHE A 113 -5.91 -7.83 13.65
CA PHE A 113 -5.09 -8.90 14.24
C PHE A 113 -5.69 -9.40 15.55
N MET A 114 -6.14 -8.50 16.42
CA MET A 114 -6.70 -8.85 17.72
C MET A 114 -8.00 -9.66 17.65
N ILE A 115 -8.73 -9.65 16.53
CA ILE A 115 -9.91 -10.51 16.31
C ILE A 115 -9.57 -11.99 16.51
N TRP A 116 -8.38 -12.40 16.06
CA TRP A 116 -7.93 -13.79 16.11
C TRP A 116 -7.19 -14.13 17.40
N MET A 117 -6.82 -13.12 18.18
CA MET A 117 -6.10 -13.27 19.44
C MET A 117 -7.01 -13.17 20.66
N ALA A 118 -8.23 -12.65 20.49
CA ALA A 118 -9.23 -12.53 21.54
C ALA A 118 -9.57 -13.89 22.17
N GLU A 119 -9.61 -13.90 23.50
CA GLU A 119 -9.89 -15.12 24.29
C GLU A 119 -11.39 -15.39 24.42
N ASP A 120 -12.21 -14.35 24.29
CA ASP A 120 -13.66 -14.44 24.41
C ASP A 120 -14.42 -13.72 23.29
N SER A 121 -15.73 -14.01 23.23
CA SER A 121 -16.62 -13.48 22.19
C SER A 121 -16.88 -11.97 22.30
N ALA A 122 -16.82 -11.39 23.50
CA ALA A 122 -17.05 -9.97 23.71
C ALA A 122 -15.86 -9.15 23.21
N GLU A 123 -14.65 -9.59 23.54
CA GLU A 123 -13.42 -8.98 23.06
C GLU A 123 -13.29 -9.13 21.53
N LYS A 124 -13.60 -10.32 21.00
CA LYS A 124 -13.64 -10.55 19.56
C LYS A 124 -14.62 -9.61 18.84
N SER A 125 -15.82 -9.45 19.40
CA SER A 125 -16.85 -8.55 18.84
C SER A 125 -16.42 -7.08 18.85
N LYS A 126 -15.75 -6.63 19.92
CA LYS A 126 -15.12 -5.30 20.01
C LYS A 126 -14.12 -5.09 18.86
N TRP A 127 -13.24 -6.06 18.61
CA TRP A 127 -12.23 -5.95 17.56
C TRP A 127 -12.81 -6.05 16.15
N ILE A 128 -13.83 -6.88 15.92
CA ILE A 128 -14.58 -6.91 14.66
C ILE A 128 -15.21 -5.55 14.38
N THR A 129 -15.90 -4.97 15.37
CA THR A 129 -16.57 -3.67 15.23
C THR A 129 -15.57 -2.57 14.90
N ARG A 130 -14.46 -2.48 15.64
CA ARG A 130 -13.43 -1.46 15.44
C ARG A 130 -12.74 -1.61 14.08
N THR A 131 -12.38 -2.83 13.68
CA THR A 131 -11.75 -3.10 12.38
C THR A 131 -12.68 -2.73 11.23
N THR A 132 -13.96 -3.13 11.32
CA THR A 132 -14.97 -2.82 10.31
C THR A 132 -15.15 -1.31 10.16
N ALA A 133 -15.33 -0.58 11.27
CA ALA A 133 -15.51 0.87 11.22
C ALA A 133 -14.29 1.62 10.67
N ALA A 134 -13.07 1.13 10.92
CA ALA A 134 -11.86 1.69 10.33
C ALA A 134 -11.76 1.40 8.82
N LEU A 135 -12.11 0.20 8.38
CA LEU A 135 -12.12 -0.19 6.96
C LEU A 135 -13.21 0.50 6.15
N GLU A 136 -14.38 0.75 6.73
CA GLU A 136 -15.44 1.56 6.13
C GLU A 136 -15.02 3.02 5.89
N ARG A 137 -13.89 3.44 6.49
CA ARG A 137 -13.25 4.75 6.30
C ARG A 137 -11.93 4.67 5.54
N ALA A 138 -11.56 3.50 5.00
CA ALA A 138 -10.35 3.37 4.20
C ALA A 138 -10.41 4.31 2.99
N TYR A 139 -9.42 5.21 2.91
CA TYR A 139 -9.30 6.25 1.88
C TYR A 139 -10.57 7.10 1.70
N ASP A 140 -11.30 7.41 2.79
CA ASP A 140 -12.24 8.51 2.80
C ASP A 140 -11.51 9.87 2.76
N GLY A 141 -12.24 10.98 2.69
CA GLY A 141 -11.63 12.31 2.61
C GLY A 141 -10.83 12.56 1.32
N PRO A 142 -9.81 13.45 1.37
CA PRO A 142 -9.22 14.05 0.18
C PRO A 142 -8.12 13.22 -0.49
N ALA A 143 -7.97 11.92 -0.20
CA ALA A 143 -6.84 11.10 -0.68
C ALA A 143 -6.63 11.18 -2.19
N TYR A 144 -7.75 11.21 -2.93
CA TYR A 144 -7.77 11.20 -4.40
C TYR A 144 -7.72 12.60 -5.02
N GLU A 145 -7.70 13.67 -4.22
CA GLU A 145 -7.59 15.05 -4.70
C GLU A 145 -6.13 15.49 -4.87
N PHE A 146 -5.20 14.77 -4.23
CA PHE A 146 -3.77 15.04 -4.33
C PHE A 146 -3.14 14.27 -5.50
N ASP A 147 -2.11 14.86 -6.11
CA ASP A 147 -1.23 14.16 -7.05
C ASP A 147 -0.07 13.49 -6.29
N PRO A 148 0.02 12.14 -6.26
CA PRO A 148 1.11 11.42 -5.61
C PRO A 148 2.50 11.78 -6.15
N LYS A 149 2.62 12.26 -7.40
CA LYS A 149 3.90 12.75 -7.96
C LYS A 149 4.46 13.95 -7.21
N SER A 150 3.61 14.69 -6.49
CA SER A 150 4.00 15.91 -5.80
C SER A 150 5.03 15.56 -4.73
N LYS A 151 6.27 16.01 -4.92
CA LYS A 151 7.39 15.68 -4.06
C LYS A 151 7.05 15.96 -2.59
N GLY A 152 7.02 14.90 -1.79
CA GLY A 152 6.70 15.00 -0.37
C GLY A 152 5.27 15.45 -0.11
N GLY A 153 4.32 15.10 -0.99
CA GLY A 153 2.89 15.27 -0.76
C GLY A 153 2.39 14.47 0.46
N PRO A 154 1.17 14.74 0.94
CA PRO A 154 0.59 14.00 2.07
C PRO A 154 0.31 12.53 1.72
N THR A 155 0.07 12.23 0.45
CA THR A 155 -0.28 10.92 -0.10
C THR A 155 0.71 10.46 -1.17
N ASP A 156 2.01 10.70 -0.92
CA ASP A 156 3.10 10.13 -1.71
C ASP A 156 2.95 8.61 -1.81
N GLU A 157 3.24 8.03 -2.98
CA GLU A 157 2.97 6.65 -3.34
C GLU A 157 3.60 5.63 -2.40
N ILE A 158 4.75 5.94 -1.79
CA ILE A 158 5.39 5.05 -0.81
C ILE A 158 4.50 4.83 0.42
N TYR A 159 3.73 5.85 0.80
CA TYR A 159 2.82 5.76 1.95
C TYR A 159 1.55 4.99 1.56
N LEU A 160 1.00 5.29 0.38
CA LEU A 160 -0.19 4.61 -0.15
C LEU A 160 0.01 3.09 -0.22
N GLY A 161 1.18 2.63 -0.66
CA GLY A 161 1.53 1.19 -0.67
C GLY A 161 1.47 0.56 0.71
N THR A 162 2.10 1.19 1.71
CA THR A 162 2.14 0.69 3.08
C THR A 162 0.73 0.68 3.71
N TRP A 163 -0.04 1.74 3.53
CA TRP A 163 -1.41 1.82 4.04
C TRP A 163 -2.31 0.76 3.40
N LEU A 164 -2.15 0.52 2.09
CA LEU A 164 -2.92 -0.51 1.40
C LEU A 164 -2.62 -1.90 1.96
N GLN A 165 -1.35 -2.23 2.21
CA GLN A 165 -0.97 -3.51 2.86
C GLN A 165 -1.61 -3.66 4.23
N ASN A 166 -1.65 -2.59 5.02
CA ASN A 166 -2.29 -2.60 6.33
C ASN A 166 -3.80 -2.83 6.24
N TYR A 167 -4.49 -2.12 5.33
CA TYR A 167 -5.92 -2.29 5.15
C TYR A 167 -6.30 -3.66 4.60
N VAL A 168 -5.55 -4.21 3.62
CA VAL A 168 -5.88 -5.53 3.08
C VAL A 168 -5.54 -6.68 4.03
N ALA A 169 -4.53 -6.53 4.89
CA ALA A 169 -4.32 -7.46 6.00
C ALA A 169 -5.48 -7.40 7.01
N ALA A 170 -5.92 -6.20 7.39
CA ALA A 170 -7.07 -6.04 8.27
C ALA A 170 -8.36 -6.63 7.67
N TYR A 171 -8.60 -6.39 6.38
CA TYR A 171 -9.70 -6.97 5.64
C TYR A 171 -9.62 -8.50 5.63
N ASP A 172 -8.48 -9.08 5.26
CA ASP A 172 -8.25 -10.53 5.28
C ASP A 172 -8.58 -11.16 6.64
N TRP A 173 -8.30 -10.46 7.74
CA TRP A 173 -8.61 -10.94 9.08
C TRP A 173 -10.07 -10.76 9.50
N VAL A 174 -10.77 -9.70 9.08
CA VAL A 174 -12.16 -9.46 9.51
C VAL A 174 -13.21 -10.04 8.55
N GLN A 175 -12.86 -10.29 7.30
CA GLN A 175 -13.76 -10.70 6.23
C GLN A 175 -14.74 -11.82 6.63
N PRO A 176 -14.32 -12.89 7.33
CA PRO A 176 -15.22 -13.98 7.71
C PRO A 176 -16.38 -13.58 8.63
N PHE A 177 -16.31 -12.40 9.24
CA PHE A 177 -17.29 -11.91 10.20
C PHE A 177 -18.16 -10.77 9.65
N LEU A 178 -17.91 -10.34 8.42
CA LEU A 178 -18.65 -9.24 7.81
C LEU A 178 -20.01 -9.71 7.28
N THR A 179 -21.00 -8.85 7.39
CA THR A 179 -22.23 -9.00 6.58
C THR A 179 -21.92 -8.74 5.10
N ASN A 180 -22.72 -9.29 4.19
CA ASN A 180 -22.57 -9.03 2.75
C ASN A 180 -22.55 -7.52 2.40
N LYS A 181 -23.27 -6.70 3.15
CA LYS A 181 -23.29 -5.25 2.95
C LYS A 181 -21.96 -4.60 3.34
N GLN A 182 -21.43 -4.96 4.51
CA GLN A 182 -20.14 -4.45 5.00
C GLN A 182 -19.00 -4.92 4.10
N ASP A 183 -18.98 -6.21 3.76
CA ASP A 183 -18.01 -6.80 2.84
C ASP A 183 -17.98 -6.05 1.51
N LYS A 184 -19.13 -5.91 0.85
CA LYS A 184 -19.24 -5.15 -0.40
C LYS A 184 -18.72 -3.72 -0.28
N ALA A 185 -19.13 -2.98 0.75
CA ALA A 185 -18.72 -1.59 0.93
C ALA A 185 -17.21 -1.42 1.17
N ILE A 186 -16.61 -2.32 1.95
CA ILE A 186 -15.16 -2.31 2.20
C ILE A 186 -14.40 -2.74 0.94
N ARG A 187 -14.85 -3.80 0.27
CA ARG A 187 -14.26 -4.26 -1.00
C ARG A 187 -14.24 -3.15 -2.04
N GLU A 188 -15.34 -2.43 -2.24
CA GLU A 188 -15.41 -1.33 -3.21
C GLU A 188 -14.33 -0.26 -2.97
N ARG A 189 -14.02 0.05 -1.70
CA ARG A 189 -12.94 1.00 -1.34
C ARG A 189 -11.56 0.45 -1.67
N LEU A 190 -11.29 -0.80 -1.31
CA LEU A 190 -10.00 -1.44 -1.56
C LEU A 190 -9.77 -1.63 -3.07
N VAL A 191 -10.79 -2.09 -3.80
CA VAL A 191 -10.79 -2.20 -5.27
C VAL A 191 -10.49 -0.84 -5.91
N ARG A 192 -11.18 0.23 -5.48
CA ARG A 192 -10.92 1.59 -6.00
C ARG A 192 -9.46 2.00 -5.82
N GLN A 193 -8.92 1.80 -4.62
CA GLN A 193 -7.53 2.17 -4.33
C GLN A 193 -6.56 1.33 -5.17
N THR A 194 -6.74 0.01 -5.23
CA THR A 194 -5.87 -0.90 -5.97
C THR A 194 -5.92 -0.62 -7.47
N ASP A 195 -7.11 -0.37 -8.03
CA ASP A 195 -7.26 0.03 -9.43
C ASP A 195 -6.59 1.37 -9.71
N TRP A 196 -6.76 2.37 -8.84
CA TRP A 196 -6.16 3.69 -9.00
C TRP A 196 -4.63 3.61 -8.94
N MET A 197 -4.07 2.92 -7.95
CA MET A 197 -2.64 2.68 -7.85
C MET A 197 -2.10 1.90 -9.05
N GLY A 198 -2.68 0.73 -9.33
CA GLY A 198 -2.21 -0.14 -10.42
C GLY A 198 -2.29 0.49 -11.82
N LYS A 199 -3.12 1.52 -12.03
CA LYS A 199 -3.14 2.29 -13.29
C LYS A 199 -2.09 3.40 -13.35
N ASN A 200 -1.59 3.86 -12.20
CA ASN A 200 -0.80 5.08 -12.12
C ASN A 200 0.62 4.92 -11.55
N ILE A 201 1.02 3.77 -11.02
CA ILE A 201 2.35 3.62 -10.39
C ILE A 201 3.51 4.06 -11.30
N TYR A 202 3.47 3.72 -12.60
CA TYR A 202 4.48 4.14 -13.57
C TYR A 202 4.36 5.61 -13.97
N ASN A 203 3.19 6.21 -13.78
CA ASN A 203 3.02 7.64 -13.98
C ASN A 203 3.60 8.41 -12.79
N TRP A 204 3.46 7.88 -11.56
CA TRP A 204 3.89 8.56 -10.34
C TRP A 204 5.40 8.70 -10.21
N VAL A 205 6.15 7.75 -10.79
CA VAL A 205 7.60 7.67 -10.60
C VAL A 205 8.30 7.57 -11.95
N ALA A 206 9.21 8.51 -12.22
CA ALA A 206 9.95 8.56 -13.49
C ALA A 206 11.12 7.57 -13.56
N ARG A 207 11.48 6.93 -12.44
CA ARG A 207 12.68 6.11 -12.29
C ARG A 207 12.37 4.88 -11.44
N PRO A 208 12.95 3.71 -11.74
CA PRO A 208 12.64 2.49 -11.00
C PRO A 208 13.45 2.40 -9.68
N HIS A 209 13.18 3.31 -8.74
CA HIS A 209 13.68 3.21 -7.37
C HIS A 209 12.56 2.77 -6.40
N ASN A 210 12.81 2.86 -5.10
CA ASN A 210 11.90 2.39 -4.07
C ASN A 210 10.49 3.02 -4.09
N HIS A 211 10.29 4.14 -4.78
CA HIS A 211 8.98 4.74 -4.97
C HIS A 211 8.13 3.97 -5.99
N LEU A 212 8.73 3.17 -6.87
CA LEU A 212 8.03 2.25 -7.76
C LEU A 212 7.73 0.91 -7.06
N SER A 213 8.73 0.30 -6.42
CA SER A 213 8.59 -1.04 -5.83
C SER A 213 7.71 -1.09 -4.58
N LYS A 214 7.76 -0.07 -3.70
CA LYS A 214 6.91 -0.03 -2.50
C LYS A 214 5.40 -0.04 -2.80
N PRO A 215 4.85 0.89 -3.61
CA PRO A 215 3.44 0.83 -3.98
C PRO A 215 3.10 -0.39 -4.82
N ALA A 216 4.04 -0.91 -5.64
CA ALA A 216 3.84 -2.15 -6.38
C ALA A 216 3.54 -3.33 -5.45
N TRP A 217 4.33 -3.54 -4.40
CA TRP A 217 4.04 -4.61 -3.43
C TRP A 217 2.76 -4.37 -2.62
N GLY A 218 2.35 -3.12 -2.43
CA GLY A 218 1.01 -2.79 -1.92
C GLY A 218 -0.11 -3.27 -2.84
N VAL A 219 -0.01 -2.95 -4.14
CA VAL A 219 -0.94 -3.44 -5.18
C VAL A 219 -0.95 -4.96 -5.25
N GLY A 220 0.21 -5.61 -5.18
CA GLY A 220 0.33 -7.07 -5.19
C GLY A 220 -0.34 -7.71 -3.97
N SER A 221 -0.15 -7.14 -2.78
CA SER A 221 -0.81 -7.62 -1.55
C SER A 221 -2.34 -7.53 -1.67
N ALA A 222 -2.85 -6.43 -2.23
CA ALA A 222 -4.28 -6.26 -2.47
C ALA A 222 -4.80 -7.21 -3.56
N ALA A 223 -4.02 -7.50 -4.59
CA ALA A 223 -4.41 -8.45 -5.62
C ALA A 223 -4.55 -9.88 -5.09
N LEU A 224 -3.72 -10.28 -4.12
CA LEU A 224 -3.83 -11.57 -3.45
C LEU A 224 -5.02 -11.60 -2.49
N ALA A 225 -5.20 -10.55 -1.69
CA ALA A 225 -6.32 -10.42 -0.78
C ALA A 225 -7.66 -10.45 -1.53
N LEU A 226 -7.76 -9.72 -2.65
CA LEU A 226 -8.97 -9.58 -3.46
C LEU A 226 -8.92 -10.49 -4.71
N SER A 227 -8.39 -11.70 -4.55
CA SER A 227 -8.07 -12.60 -5.68
C SER A 227 -9.28 -13.00 -6.55
N SER A 228 -10.51 -12.85 -6.06
CA SER A 228 -11.72 -13.08 -6.86
C SER A 228 -12.13 -11.88 -7.72
N GLU A 229 -11.49 -10.71 -7.56
CA GLU A 229 -11.80 -9.54 -8.37
C GLU A 229 -11.34 -9.71 -9.82
N LYS A 230 -12.17 -9.25 -10.76
CA LYS A 230 -11.90 -9.33 -12.21
C LYS A 230 -10.53 -8.76 -12.61
N ASN A 231 -10.05 -7.76 -11.88
CA ASN A 231 -8.81 -7.05 -12.17
C ASN A 231 -7.61 -7.58 -11.37
N ALA A 232 -7.79 -8.55 -10.45
CA ALA A 232 -6.73 -9.04 -9.58
C ALA A 232 -5.52 -9.57 -10.36
N TYR A 233 -5.75 -10.31 -11.44
CA TYR A 233 -4.68 -10.84 -12.29
C TYR A 233 -3.84 -9.70 -12.87
N ARG A 234 -4.50 -8.65 -13.37
CA ARG A 234 -3.86 -7.45 -13.92
C ARG A 234 -3.08 -6.69 -12.85
N TRP A 235 -3.66 -6.49 -11.67
CA TRP A 235 -3.00 -5.81 -10.55
C TRP A 235 -1.71 -6.53 -10.14
N LEU A 236 -1.78 -7.85 -9.98
CA LEU A 236 -0.61 -8.66 -9.64
C LEU A 236 0.45 -8.61 -10.75
N GLY A 237 0.06 -8.61 -12.02
CA GLY A 237 1.00 -8.47 -13.14
C GLY A 237 1.74 -7.14 -13.13
N VAL A 238 1.02 -6.05 -12.89
CA VAL A 238 1.61 -4.71 -12.71
C VAL A 238 2.57 -4.68 -11.52
N ALA A 239 2.17 -5.28 -10.39
CA ALA A 239 3.00 -5.33 -9.18
C ALA A 239 4.30 -6.11 -9.39
N LEU A 240 4.25 -7.27 -10.06
CA LEU A 240 5.42 -8.08 -10.35
C LEU A 240 6.38 -7.40 -11.33
N ALA A 241 5.83 -6.77 -12.39
CA ALA A 241 6.63 -6.00 -13.34
C ALA A 241 7.35 -4.83 -12.65
N ALA A 242 6.62 -3.99 -11.93
CA ALA A 242 7.19 -2.83 -11.23
C ALA A 242 8.16 -3.23 -10.09
N GLY A 243 7.95 -4.40 -9.47
CA GLY A 243 8.88 -4.98 -8.51
C GLY A 243 10.21 -5.39 -9.16
N ASN A 244 10.16 -6.05 -10.31
CA ASN A 244 11.34 -6.48 -11.08
C ASN A 244 12.09 -5.29 -11.71
N ASP A 245 11.40 -4.21 -12.10
CA ASP A 245 12.07 -3.05 -12.68
C ASP A 245 13.01 -2.35 -11.69
N ASN A 246 12.80 -2.54 -10.38
CA ASN A 246 13.61 -1.91 -9.32
C ASN A 246 14.87 -2.70 -8.92
N THR A 247 15.04 -3.92 -9.43
CA THR A 247 16.07 -4.88 -8.98
C THR A 247 17.24 -5.03 -9.94
#